data_AF-A0A5K1ARL6-F1
#
_entry.id   AF-A0A5K1ARL6-F1
#
_cell.length_a   1.000
_cell.length_b   1.000
_cell.length_c   1.000
_cell.angle_alpha   90.00
_cell.angle_beta   90.00
_cell.angle_gamma   90.00
#
_symmetry.space_group_name_H-M   'P 1'
#
loop_
_entity.id
_entity.type
_entity.pdbx_description
1 polymer ?
#
loop_
_entity_poly.entity_id
_entity_poly.type
_entity_poly.pdbx_seq_one_letter_code
_entity_poly.pdbx_strand_id
1 'polypeptide(L)'
;MPPSVIQTPRFLLHHHHHHHRHQWRFPLPSASDALHSRRRLPRRPPPSHSWVRASHSLPDTQTLVSSSSSASSSPHPSSEILRTREALVSRQKTAVEVVEEYLDRLRRTEPLLRCFLHVATEAALREAEDLDRRIAGGEEVGELAGVVVAVKDNLCTANMPSTAGSRILEGYRPPFDATAVRRMRERGAIVVGKTNMDEFGMGSSTEGSAFQ
;
A
#
# COMPACT_ATOMS: atom_id res chain seq x y z
N MET A 1 -40.96 47.68 -23.53
CA MET A 1 -41.87 47.82 -24.69
C MET A 1 -41.38 46.87 -25.78
N PRO A 2 -42.26 46.06 -26.36
CA PRO A 2 -42.41 44.61 -26.12
C PRO A 2 -41.24 43.74 -26.67
N PRO A 3 -40.96 42.55 -26.11
CA PRO A 3 -40.04 41.61 -26.74
C PRO A 3 -40.76 40.62 -27.66
N SER A 4 -40.09 40.36 -28.76
CA SER A 4 -40.44 39.57 -29.93
C SER A 4 -40.54 38.07 -29.63
N VAL A 5 -41.60 37.45 -30.16
CA VAL A 5 -41.82 36.02 -30.19
C VAL A 5 -40.87 35.39 -31.21
N ILE A 6 -39.92 34.57 -30.75
CA ILE A 6 -39.07 33.74 -31.62
C ILE A 6 -39.67 32.32 -31.63
N GLN A 7 -40.19 31.92 -32.80
CA GLN A 7 -40.58 30.56 -33.12
C GLN A 7 -39.35 29.65 -33.17
N THR A 8 -39.37 28.57 -32.41
CA THR A 8 -38.46 27.43 -32.56
C THR A 8 -39.04 26.42 -33.56
N PRO A 9 -38.26 25.94 -34.55
CA PRO A 9 -38.70 24.82 -35.37
C PRO A 9 -38.45 23.49 -34.64
N ARG A 10 -39.54 22.73 -34.54
CA ARG A 10 -39.67 21.37 -34.02
C ARG A 10 -39.03 20.39 -34.99
N PHE A 11 -37.79 19.96 -34.72
CA PHE A 11 -37.19 18.81 -35.42
C PHE A 11 -37.48 17.52 -34.63
N LEU A 12 -38.38 16.72 -35.19
CA LEU A 12 -38.55 15.31 -34.86
C LEU A 12 -37.32 14.55 -35.36
N LEU A 13 -36.54 13.95 -34.46
CA LEU A 13 -35.65 12.84 -34.81
C LEU A 13 -35.97 11.68 -33.87
N HIS A 14 -36.71 10.71 -34.40
CA HIS A 14 -36.89 9.38 -33.80
C HIS A 14 -35.57 8.63 -33.95
N HIS A 15 -34.82 8.44 -32.85
CA HIS A 15 -33.83 7.38 -32.77
C HIS A 15 -34.28 6.34 -31.74
N HIS A 16 -34.86 5.26 -32.27
CA HIS A 16 -34.95 3.99 -31.57
C HIS A 16 -33.53 3.44 -31.39
N HIS A 17 -33.01 3.42 -30.17
CA HIS A 17 -31.92 2.53 -29.80
C HIS A 17 -32.43 1.50 -28.78
N HIS A 18 -32.52 0.27 -29.28
CA HIS A 18 -32.75 -0.95 -28.50
C HIS A 18 -31.69 -1.10 -27.41
N HIS A 19 -32.10 -1.01 -26.15
CA HIS A 19 -31.31 -1.46 -25.01
C HIS A 19 -31.31 -3.00 -24.97
N HIS A 20 -30.28 -3.63 -25.56
CA HIS A 20 -29.94 -5.02 -25.25
C HIS A 20 -29.22 -5.08 -23.90
N ARG A 21 -30.00 -5.16 -22.81
CA ARG A 21 -29.48 -5.56 -21.49
C ARG A 21 -29.21 -7.06 -21.51
N HIS A 22 -27.97 -7.46 -21.80
CA HIS A 22 -27.50 -8.81 -21.49
C HIS A 22 -27.32 -8.93 -19.97
N GLN A 23 -28.39 -9.34 -19.29
CA GLN A 23 -28.32 -9.81 -17.90
C GLN A 23 -27.56 -11.14 -17.89
N TRP A 24 -26.30 -11.13 -17.48
CA TRP A 24 -25.57 -12.34 -17.14
C TRP A 24 -26.10 -12.87 -15.80
N ARG A 25 -27.11 -13.74 -15.86
CA ARG A 25 -27.55 -14.55 -14.72
C ARG A 25 -26.60 -15.74 -14.57
N PHE A 26 -25.67 -15.66 -13.62
CA PHE A 26 -25.03 -16.86 -13.09
C PHE A 26 -26.06 -17.62 -12.23
N PRO A 27 -26.28 -18.93 -12.43
CA PRO A 27 -27.07 -19.71 -11.50
C PRO A 27 -26.31 -19.82 -10.17
N LEU A 28 -26.82 -19.14 -9.13
CA LEU A 28 -26.45 -19.45 -7.75
C LEU A 28 -27.05 -20.82 -7.41
N PRO A 29 -26.28 -21.77 -6.86
CA PRO A 29 -26.84 -23.03 -6.36
C PRO A 29 -27.88 -22.74 -5.28
N SER A 30 -29.04 -23.40 -5.36
CA SER A 30 -30.06 -23.32 -4.31
C SER A 30 -29.55 -23.97 -3.02
N ALA A 31 -29.99 -23.44 -1.87
CA ALA A 31 -29.51 -23.83 -0.54
C ALA A 31 -29.93 -25.25 -0.07
N SER A 32 -30.41 -26.12 -0.97
CA SER A 32 -30.84 -27.49 -0.64
C SER A 32 -29.87 -28.61 -1.07
N ASP A 33 -28.78 -28.31 -1.79
CA ASP A 33 -27.82 -29.33 -2.25
C ASP A 33 -26.51 -29.40 -1.44
N ALA A 34 -26.50 -28.87 -0.22
CA ALA A 34 -25.31 -28.81 0.66
C ALA A 34 -25.35 -29.79 1.85
N LEU A 35 -25.97 -30.97 1.68
CA LEU A 35 -25.94 -32.04 2.67
C LEU A 35 -25.61 -33.37 1.95
N HIS A 36 -24.68 -34.12 2.54
CA HIS A 36 -24.18 -35.45 2.16
C HIS A 36 -22.89 -35.50 1.32
N SER A 37 -21.75 -35.27 1.97
CA SER A 37 -20.63 -36.24 2.01
C SER A 37 -19.39 -35.67 2.71
N ARG A 38 -19.47 -35.45 4.03
CA ARG A 38 -18.26 -35.32 4.84
C ARG A 38 -17.61 -36.69 5.01
N ARG A 39 -16.86 -37.15 4.00
CA ARG A 39 -15.91 -38.27 4.19
C ARG A 39 -14.81 -37.79 5.13
N ARG A 40 -14.87 -38.24 6.39
CA ARG A 40 -13.79 -38.08 7.36
C ARG A 40 -12.55 -38.80 6.82
N LEU A 41 -11.51 -38.04 6.48
CA LEU A 41 -10.17 -38.61 6.22
C LEU A 41 -9.63 -39.18 7.55
N PRO A 42 -8.97 -40.36 7.54
CA PRO A 42 -8.40 -40.93 8.75
C PRO A 42 -7.28 -40.04 9.29
N ARG A 43 -7.31 -39.77 10.60
CA ARG A 43 -6.28 -39.00 11.31
C ARG A 43 -5.01 -39.84 11.37
N ARG A 44 -3.92 -39.38 10.75
CA ARG A 44 -2.59 -39.99 10.93
C ARG A 44 -2.11 -39.75 12.37
N PRO A 45 -1.57 -40.75 13.08
CA PRO A 45 -0.96 -40.53 14.38
C PRO A 45 0.34 -39.71 14.22
N PRO A 46 0.71 -38.88 15.22
CA PRO A 46 1.98 -38.16 15.21
C PRO A 46 3.17 -39.11 15.37
N PRO A 47 4.35 -38.79 14.81
CA PRO A 47 5.54 -39.60 14.98
C PRO A 47 6.02 -39.61 16.43
N SER A 48 6.36 -40.79 16.94
CA SER A 48 6.98 -40.99 18.25
C SER A 48 8.46 -40.59 18.18
N HIS A 49 8.81 -39.42 18.71
CA HIS A 49 10.21 -39.06 18.97
C HIS A 49 10.61 -39.58 20.34
N SER A 50 11.26 -40.76 20.37
CA SER A 50 11.98 -41.25 21.54
C SER A 50 13.30 -40.48 21.68
N TRP A 51 13.32 -39.48 22.57
CA TRP A 51 14.57 -38.85 22.99
C TRP A 51 15.31 -39.81 23.92
N VAL A 52 16.36 -40.45 23.39
CA VAL A 52 17.33 -41.18 24.21
C VAL A 52 18.10 -40.16 25.04
N ARG A 53 17.93 -40.25 26.36
CA ARG A 53 18.64 -39.44 27.35
C ARG A 53 20.06 -39.99 27.48
N ALA A 54 20.99 -39.49 26.66
CA ALA A 54 22.41 -39.79 26.83
C ALA A 54 22.97 -38.94 27.98
N SER A 55 23.02 -39.53 29.17
CA SER A 55 23.80 -39.01 30.30
C SER A 55 25.26 -39.37 30.11
N HIS A 56 26.10 -38.40 29.75
CA HIS A 56 27.55 -38.52 29.89
C HIS A 56 28.13 -37.28 30.57
N SER A 57 28.97 -37.57 31.55
CA SER A 57 29.64 -36.71 32.51
C SER A 57 30.58 -35.67 31.88
N LEU A 58 30.70 -34.54 32.56
CA LEU A 58 31.67 -33.46 32.31
C LEU A 58 33.12 -33.96 32.48
N PRO A 59 34.05 -33.32 31.77
CA PRO A 59 35.37 -33.03 32.32
C PRO A 59 35.56 -31.52 32.53
N ASP A 60 36.08 -31.17 33.70
CA ASP A 60 36.75 -29.91 33.98
C ASP A 60 37.88 -29.65 32.95
N THR A 61 38.07 -28.38 32.61
CA THR A 61 39.32 -27.60 32.82
C THR A 61 39.48 -26.52 31.73
N GLN A 62 39.82 -25.31 32.20
CA GLN A 62 40.54 -24.21 31.54
C GLN A 62 39.72 -23.02 31.02
N THR A 63 39.64 -22.05 31.94
CA THR A 63 39.47 -20.61 31.74
C THR A 63 40.47 -20.09 30.70
N LEU A 64 39.98 -19.80 29.50
CA LEU A 64 40.65 -18.91 28.56
C LEU A 64 39.94 -17.55 28.62
N VAL A 65 40.56 -16.63 29.35
CA VAL A 65 40.25 -15.20 29.21
C VAL A 65 40.71 -14.80 27.80
N SER A 66 39.76 -14.43 26.95
CA SER A 66 40.05 -13.79 25.67
C SER A 66 39.26 -12.50 25.65
N SER A 67 40.04 -11.42 25.71
CA SER A 67 39.65 -10.01 25.61
C SER A 67 38.49 -9.79 24.65
N SER A 68 37.36 -9.33 25.19
CA SER A 68 36.30 -8.71 24.41
C SER A 68 36.85 -7.41 23.82
N SER A 69 37.06 -7.38 22.51
CA SER A 69 37.16 -6.13 21.78
C SER A 69 35.80 -5.45 21.87
N SER A 70 35.71 -4.42 22.70
CA SER A 70 34.58 -3.50 22.69
C SER A 70 34.64 -2.70 21.38
N ALA A 71 34.04 -3.27 20.33
CA ALA A 71 33.60 -2.47 19.20
C ALA A 71 32.53 -1.53 19.74
N SER A 72 32.93 -0.30 20.06
CA SER A 72 32.03 0.81 20.27
C SER A 72 31.35 1.11 18.92
N SER A 73 30.31 0.35 18.57
CA SER A 73 29.44 0.71 17.46
C SER A 73 28.54 1.85 17.94
N SER A 74 28.83 3.06 17.51
CA SER A 74 27.88 4.17 17.59
C SER A 74 26.52 3.71 17.08
N PRO A 75 25.40 4.05 17.76
CA PRO A 75 24.08 3.54 17.41
C PRO A 75 23.53 4.32 16.21
N HIS A 76 24.15 4.17 15.04
CA HIS A 76 23.52 4.66 13.82
C HIS A 76 22.45 3.66 13.41
N PRO A 77 21.19 4.09 13.22
CA PRO A 77 20.16 3.19 12.74
C PRO A 77 20.59 2.65 11.37
N SER A 78 20.61 1.33 11.20
CA SER A 78 21.05 0.70 9.95
C SER A 78 20.09 0.94 8.77
N SER A 79 18.86 1.39 9.05
CA SER A 79 17.79 1.57 8.08
C SER A 79 17.46 3.05 7.87
N GLU A 80 17.22 3.42 6.61
CA GLU A 80 16.72 4.74 6.21
C GLU A 80 15.39 5.11 6.89
N ILE A 81 14.53 4.12 7.15
CA ILE A 81 13.25 4.32 7.86
C ILE A 81 13.52 4.85 9.26
N LEU A 82 14.45 4.22 9.98
CA LEU A 82 14.79 4.61 11.34
C LEU A 82 15.51 5.97 11.36
N ARG A 83 16.44 6.21 10.41
CA ARG A 83 17.13 7.50 10.26
C ARG A 83 16.16 8.65 10.00
N THR A 84 15.20 8.45 9.09
CA THR A 84 14.17 9.47 8.77
C THR A 84 13.36 9.81 10.00
N ARG A 85 12.87 8.80 10.72
CA ARG A 85 12.09 9.01 11.94
C ARG A 85 12.92 9.72 13.03
N GLU A 86 14.16 9.29 13.24
CA GLU A 86 15.05 9.91 14.23
C GLU A 86 15.31 11.39 13.91
N ALA A 87 15.58 11.72 12.64
CA ALA A 87 15.79 13.10 12.21
C ALA A 87 14.56 13.99 12.47
N LEU A 88 13.35 13.45 12.27
CA LEU A 88 12.10 14.16 12.55
C LEU A 88 11.85 14.36 14.04
N VAL A 89 11.96 13.29 14.83
CA VAL A 89 11.71 13.35 16.28
C VAL A 89 12.75 14.23 16.99
N SER A 90 14.00 14.22 16.51
CA SER A 90 15.06 15.11 17.01
C SER A 90 15.03 16.51 16.40
N ARG A 91 14.07 16.82 15.53
CA ARG A 91 13.90 18.11 14.84
C ARG A 91 15.12 18.56 14.04
N GLN A 92 15.92 17.62 13.56
CA GLN A 92 17.00 17.88 12.61
C GLN A 92 16.46 18.13 11.19
N LYS A 93 15.31 17.54 10.88
CA LYS A 93 14.53 17.77 9.66
C LYS A 93 13.05 17.88 10.01
N THR A 94 12.29 18.51 9.13
CA THR A 94 10.83 18.53 9.12
C THR A 94 10.28 17.48 8.16
N ALA A 95 9.03 17.06 8.38
CA ALA A 95 8.36 16.10 7.50
C ALA A 95 8.15 16.71 6.11
N VAL A 96 7.87 18.01 6.05
CA VAL A 96 7.77 18.74 4.77
C VAL A 96 9.07 18.65 3.99
N GLU A 97 10.22 18.96 4.59
CA GLU A 97 11.53 18.86 3.92
C GLU A 97 11.78 17.44 3.39
N VAL A 98 11.47 16.42 4.19
CA VAL A 98 11.61 15.02 3.76
C VAL A 98 10.73 14.74 2.53
N VAL A 99 9.44 15.10 2.58
CA VAL A 99 8.50 14.86 1.47
C VAL A 99 8.91 15.63 0.22
N GLU A 100 9.34 16.88 0.35
CA GLU A 100 9.85 17.71 -0.76
C GLU A 100 11.07 17.07 -1.43
N GLU A 101 12.06 16.60 -0.65
CA GLU A 101 13.23 15.91 -1.18
C GLU A 101 12.85 14.68 -2.04
N TYR A 102 11.87 13.89 -1.58
CA TYR A 102 11.37 12.74 -2.34
C TYR A 102 10.61 13.16 -3.60
N LEU A 103 9.74 14.17 -3.52
CA LEU A 103 8.97 14.67 -4.66
C LEU A 103 9.86 15.30 -5.72
N ASP A 104 10.91 16.03 -5.33
CA ASP A 104 11.89 16.60 -6.25
C ASP A 104 12.67 15.53 -6.99
N ARG A 105 13.10 14.48 -6.28
CA ARG A 105 13.72 13.32 -6.92
C ARG A 105 12.74 12.67 -7.89
N LEU A 106 11.50 12.43 -7.47
CA LEU A 106 10.46 11.82 -8.29
C LEU A 106 10.26 12.62 -9.58
N ARG A 107 10.08 13.95 -9.50
CA ARG A 107 9.92 14.84 -10.67
C ARG A 107 11.05 14.68 -11.69
N ARG A 108 12.28 14.47 -11.23
CA ARG A 108 13.46 14.30 -12.10
C ARG A 108 13.57 12.91 -12.70
N THR A 109 13.21 11.86 -11.97
CA THR A 109 13.44 10.46 -12.40
C THR A 109 12.24 9.83 -13.08
N GLU A 110 11.03 10.24 -12.73
CA GLU A 110 9.78 9.61 -13.18
C GLU A 110 9.58 9.64 -14.71
N PRO A 111 9.95 10.71 -15.45
CA PRO A 111 9.89 10.70 -16.91
C PRO A 111 10.72 9.60 -17.59
N LEU A 112 11.74 9.07 -16.90
CA LEU A 112 12.61 8.00 -17.39
C LEU A 112 12.17 6.63 -16.88
N LEU A 113 11.70 6.55 -15.63
CA LEU A 113 11.43 5.26 -14.96
C LEU A 113 9.97 4.80 -15.05
N ARG A 114 9.00 5.70 -15.22
CA ARG A 114 7.56 5.39 -15.33
C ARG A 114 7.04 4.46 -14.21
N CYS A 115 7.50 4.70 -12.98
CA CYS A 115 7.21 3.90 -11.79
C CYS A 115 5.86 4.23 -11.13
N PHE A 116 5.25 5.39 -11.40
CA PHE A 116 4.03 5.86 -10.77
C PHE A 116 2.90 6.05 -11.80
N LEU A 117 1.69 5.63 -11.43
CA LEU A 117 0.46 5.96 -12.16
C LEU A 117 -0.21 7.20 -11.59
N HIS A 118 0.03 7.49 -10.32
CA HIS A 118 -0.51 8.66 -9.63
C HIS A 118 0.46 9.14 -8.57
N VAL A 119 0.68 10.46 -8.52
CA VAL A 119 1.48 11.12 -7.48
C VAL A 119 0.58 12.13 -6.77
N ALA A 120 0.48 12.03 -5.46
CA ALA A 120 -0.41 12.81 -4.62
C ALA A 120 0.31 13.97 -3.93
N THR A 121 1.08 14.76 -4.69
CA THR A 121 1.95 15.85 -4.21
C THR A 121 1.32 16.70 -3.12
N GLU A 122 0.19 17.34 -3.42
CA GLU A 122 -0.49 18.26 -2.49
C GLU A 122 -1.09 17.55 -1.27
N ALA A 123 -1.47 16.28 -1.41
CA ALA A 123 -1.98 15.52 -0.27
C ALA A 123 -0.82 15.11 0.66
N ALA A 124 0.30 14.66 0.09
CA ALA A 124 1.48 14.28 0.85
C ALA A 124 2.09 15.46 1.60
N LEU A 125 2.18 16.65 0.98
CA LEU A 125 2.67 17.86 1.65
C LEU A 125 1.75 18.27 2.81
N ARG A 126 0.43 18.24 2.62
CA ARG A 126 -0.52 18.53 3.72
C ARG A 126 -0.43 17.53 4.87
N GLU A 127 -0.25 16.24 4.57
CA GLU A 127 -0.01 15.21 5.58
C GLU A 127 1.32 15.45 6.34
N ALA A 128 2.35 15.94 5.63
CA ALA A 128 3.63 16.29 6.23
C ALA A 128 3.53 17.51 7.16
N GLU A 129 2.87 18.58 6.72
CA GLU A 129 2.61 19.77 7.54
C GLU A 129 1.83 19.42 8.81
N ASP A 130 0.84 18.54 8.71
CA ASP A 130 0.09 18.07 9.88
C ASP A 130 0.98 17.30 10.85
N LEU A 131 1.84 16.42 10.33
CA LEU A 131 2.80 15.69 11.15
C LEU A 131 3.76 16.65 11.86
N ASP A 132 4.28 17.66 11.18
CA ASP A 132 5.17 18.66 11.78
C ASP A 132 4.48 19.44 12.89
N ARG A 133 3.20 19.84 12.71
CA ARG A 133 2.41 20.48 13.77
C ARG A 133 2.28 19.58 15.00
N ARG A 134 2.01 18.29 14.81
CA ARG A 134 1.87 17.31 15.90
C ARG A 134 3.18 17.11 16.67
N ILE A 135 4.32 17.03 15.95
CA ILE A 135 5.67 16.98 16.56
C ILE A 135 5.98 18.25 17.36
N ALA A 136 5.62 19.42 16.82
CA ALA A 136 5.78 20.69 17.52
C ALA A 136 4.91 20.78 18.78
N GLY A 137 3.69 20.24 18.73
CA GLY A 137 2.77 20.12 19.85
C GLY A 137 3.17 19.10 20.92
N GLY A 138 4.21 18.30 20.68
CA GLY A 138 4.68 17.25 21.60
C GLY A 138 3.78 16.02 21.63
N GLU A 139 2.96 15.82 20.59
CA GLU A 139 2.15 14.62 20.46
C GLU A 139 3.01 13.38 20.18
N GLU A 140 2.52 12.20 20.57
CA GLU A 140 3.13 10.95 20.18
C GLU A 140 2.96 10.73 18.67
N VAL A 141 4.09 10.61 17.96
CA VAL A 141 4.12 10.31 16.53
C VAL A 141 4.53 8.85 16.31
N GLY A 142 3.81 8.17 15.42
CA GLY A 142 3.91 6.74 15.23
C GLY A 142 5.28 6.25 14.75
N GLU A 143 5.45 4.93 14.72
CA GLU A 143 6.71 4.25 14.36
C GLU A 143 7.19 4.52 12.92
N LEU A 144 6.30 5.00 12.05
CA LEU A 144 6.59 5.34 10.65
C LEU A 144 6.45 6.85 10.39
N ALA A 145 6.46 7.69 11.43
CA ALA A 145 6.36 9.14 11.30
C ALA A 145 7.32 9.68 10.23
N GLY A 146 6.74 10.30 9.19
CA GLY A 146 7.40 10.95 8.06
C GLY A 146 8.19 10.02 7.15
N VAL A 147 8.02 8.71 7.31
CA VAL A 147 8.48 7.73 6.34
C VAL A 147 7.59 7.85 5.10
N VAL A 148 8.23 8.16 3.97
CA VAL A 148 7.58 8.31 2.67
C VAL A 148 7.41 6.95 2.01
N VAL A 149 6.18 6.65 1.59
CA VAL A 149 5.83 5.34 1.01
C VAL A 149 4.99 5.49 -0.25
N ALA A 150 5.19 4.58 -1.20
CA ALA A 150 4.32 4.44 -2.37
C ALA A 150 3.54 3.13 -2.25
N VAL A 151 2.31 3.10 -2.78
CA VAL A 151 1.40 1.96 -2.65
C VAL A 151 1.16 1.36 -4.04
N LYS A 152 1.32 0.05 -4.18
CA LYS A 152 1.00 -0.65 -5.43
C LYS A 152 -0.45 -0.40 -5.84
N ASP A 153 -0.69 -0.10 -7.11
CA ASP A 153 -1.98 0.43 -7.56
C ASP A 153 -3.18 -0.54 -7.42
N ASN A 154 -2.92 -1.82 -7.17
CA ASN A 154 -3.95 -2.82 -6.84
C ASN A 154 -4.39 -2.82 -5.36
N LEU A 155 -3.82 -1.96 -4.52
CA LEU A 155 -4.30 -1.71 -3.16
C LEU A 155 -5.20 -0.47 -3.14
N CYS A 156 -6.35 -0.58 -2.47
CA CYS A 156 -7.27 0.52 -2.27
C CYS A 156 -6.65 1.58 -1.35
N THR A 157 -6.81 2.86 -1.70
CA THR A 157 -6.33 4.01 -0.91
C THR A 157 -7.38 5.11 -0.93
N ALA A 158 -8.00 5.40 0.22
CA ALA A 158 -9.11 6.32 0.41
C ALA A 158 -8.68 7.79 0.28
N ASN A 159 -8.40 8.22 -0.95
CA ASN A 159 -8.12 9.59 -1.41
C ASN A 159 -7.35 9.60 -2.75
N MET A 160 -6.91 8.44 -3.23
CA MET A 160 -6.19 8.26 -4.48
C MET A 160 -6.97 7.34 -5.43
N PRO A 161 -6.74 7.40 -6.75
CA PRO A 161 -7.25 6.38 -7.65
C PRO A 161 -6.64 5.00 -7.35
N SER A 162 -7.35 3.93 -7.71
CA SER A 162 -6.80 2.56 -7.72
C SER A 162 -7.23 1.85 -9.00
N THR A 163 -6.39 1.88 -10.03
CA THR A 163 -6.73 1.36 -11.36
C THR A 163 -6.29 -0.09 -11.57
N ALA A 164 -5.50 -0.64 -10.66
CA ALA A 164 -4.81 -1.93 -10.81
C ALA A 164 -3.98 -2.02 -12.11
N GLY A 165 -3.44 -0.89 -12.60
CA GLY A 165 -2.74 -0.83 -13.88
C GLY A 165 -3.64 -1.02 -15.12
N SER A 166 -4.97 -0.93 -14.95
CA SER A 166 -5.97 -1.15 -16.01
C SER A 166 -6.74 0.12 -16.36
N ARG A 167 -7.00 0.33 -17.66
CA ARG A 167 -7.92 1.37 -18.12
C ARG A 167 -9.39 1.06 -17.82
N ILE A 168 -9.74 -0.19 -17.52
CA ILE A 168 -11.12 -0.56 -17.12
C ILE A 168 -11.53 0.15 -15.82
N LEU A 169 -10.56 0.38 -14.92
CA LEU A 169 -10.76 1.06 -13.64
C LEU A 169 -10.26 2.52 -13.68
N GLU A 170 -10.06 3.10 -14.87
CA GLU A 170 -9.68 4.50 -15.00
C GLU A 170 -10.74 5.39 -14.31
N GLY A 171 -10.29 6.25 -13.39
CA GLY A 171 -11.16 7.10 -12.58
C GLY A 171 -11.77 6.43 -11.34
N TYR A 172 -11.56 5.14 -11.10
CA TYR A 172 -12.03 4.49 -9.88
C TYR A 172 -11.33 5.07 -8.64
N ARG A 173 -12.15 5.56 -7.69
CA ARG A 173 -11.72 6.06 -6.38
C ARG A 173 -12.31 5.19 -5.28
N PRO A 174 -11.49 4.39 -4.58
CA PRO A 174 -11.97 3.54 -3.49
C PRO A 174 -12.57 4.37 -2.35
N PRO A 175 -13.66 3.90 -1.71
CA PRO A 175 -14.22 4.56 -0.52
C PRO A 175 -13.52 4.16 0.79
N PHE A 176 -12.48 3.33 0.74
CA PHE A 176 -11.75 2.83 1.90
C PHE A 176 -10.27 2.56 1.58
N ASP A 177 -9.45 2.53 2.64
CA ASP A 177 -8.07 2.04 2.58
C ASP A 177 -8.03 0.51 2.71
N ALA A 178 -7.20 -0.15 1.91
CA ALA A 178 -6.83 -1.53 2.19
C ALA A 178 -6.18 -1.63 3.58
N THR A 179 -6.38 -2.76 4.28
CA THR A 179 -5.90 -2.95 5.66
C THR A 179 -4.42 -2.61 5.86
N ALA A 180 -3.55 -2.96 4.89
CA ALA A 180 -2.13 -2.65 4.95
C ALA A 180 -1.85 -1.14 4.87
N VAL A 181 -2.54 -0.43 3.97
CA VAL A 181 -2.44 1.03 3.80
C VAL A 181 -2.90 1.73 5.07
N ARG A 182 -4.07 1.34 5.59
CA ARG A 182 -4.61 1.88 6.84
C ARG A 182 -3.63 1.73 8.00
N ARG A 183 -3.11 0.52 8.25
CA ARG A 183 -2.15 0.27 9.35
C ARG A 183 -0.88 1.10 9.23
N MET A 184 -0.38 1.28 8.01
CA MET A 184 0.81 2.06 7.76
C MET A 184 0.58 3.56 8.02
N ARG A 185 -0.57 4.11 7.55
CA ARG A 185 -1.00 5.49 7.84
C ARG A 185 -1.23 5.72 9.34
N GLU A 186 -1.86 4.78 10.03
CA GLU A 186 -2.07 4.83 11.49
C GLU A 186 -0.74 4.90 12.27
N ARG A 187 0.36 4.39 11.69
CA ARG A 187 1.71 4.49 12.25
C ARG A 187 2.47 5.74 11.80
N GLY A 188 1.85 6.65 11.07
CA GLY A 188 2.42 7.96 10.72
C GLY A 188 3.17 8.02 9.38
N ALA A 189 3.08 6.98 8.55
CA ALA A 189 3.66 7.01 7.21
C ALA A 189 2.88 7.94 6.28
N ILE A 190 3.59 8.57 5.34
CA ILE A 190 3.01 9.47 4.35
C ILE A 190 2.99 8.77 2.99
N VAL A 191 1.78 8.55 2.46
CA VAL A 191 1.61 7.90 1.15
C VAL A 191 1.74 8.94 0.04
N VAL A 192 2.76 8.84 -0.81
CA VAL A 192 3.03 9.83 -1.87
C VAL A 192 2.39 9.50 -3.21
N GLY A 193 1.94 8.26 -3.43
CA GLY A 193 1.35 7.90 -4.70
C GLY A 193 1.11 6.42 -4.92
N LYS A 194 0.66 6.11 -6.13
CA LYS A 194 0.32 4.78 -6.62
C LYS A 194 1.33 4.32 -7.64
N THR A 195 1.97 3.16 -7.40
CA THR A 195 2.99 2.64 -8.31
C THR A 195 2.37 1.88 -9.47
N ASN A 196 3.05 1.92 -10.62
CA ASN A 196 2.72 1.15 -11.80
C ASN A 196 2.92 -0.35 -11.55
N MET A 197 2.27 -1.16 -12.38
CA MET A 197 2.25 -2.61 -12.30
C MET A 197 1.63 -3.21 -13.57
N ASP A 198 1.86 -4.49 -13.82
CA ASP A 198 1.08 -5.26 -14.79
C ASP A 198 -0.42 -5.19 -14.47
N GLU A 199 -1.24 -5.10 -15.52
CA GLU A 199 -2.68 -5.01 -15.41
C GLU A 199 -3.26 -6.16 -14.56
N PHE A 200 -4.00 -5.82 -13.52
CA PHE A 200 -4.55 -6.74 -12.51
C PHE A 200 -3.52 -7.65 -11.80
N GLY A 201 -2.22 -7.34 -11.91
CA GLY A 201 -1.14 -8.17 -11.39
C GLY A 201 -0.86 -9.41 -12.23
N MET A 202 -1.34 -9.43 -13.48
CA MET A 202 -1.15 -10.53 -14.41
C MET A 202 0.12 -10.33 -15.24
N GLY A 203 1.28 -10.44 -14.60
CA GLY A 203 2.57 -10.34 -15.27
C GLY A 203 3.72 -10.33 -14.27
N SER A 204 4.95 -10.32 -14.80
CA SER A 204 6.18 -10.35 -14.02
C SER A 204 7.23 -9.34 -14.47
N SER A 205 6.92 -8.50 -15.47
CA SER A 205 7.83 -7.49 -16.04
C SER A 205 7.28 -6.06 -15.97
N THR A 206 5.99 -5.86 -15.64
CA THR A 206 5.28 -4.58 -15.69
C THR A 206 5.05 -4.03 -17.11
N GLU A 207 5.48 -4.75 -18.14
CA GLU A 207 5.20 -4.44 -19.55
C GLU A 207 3.71 -4.59 -19.90
N GLY A 208 2.96 -5.40 -19.15
CA GLY A 208 1.52 -5.59 -19.33
C GLY A 208 0.67 -4.49 -18.69
N SER A 209 1.24 -3.33 -18.34
CA SER A 209 0.49 -2.18 -17.82
C SER A 209 -0.27 -1.48 -18.95
N ALA A 210 -1.55 -1.16 -18.74
CA ALA A 210 -2.37 -0.45 -19.74
C ALA A 210 -2.01 1.05 -19.89
N PHE A 211 -1.04 1.54 -19.11
CA PHE A 211 -0.55 2.92 -19.10
C PHE A 211 0.86 3.06 -19.69
N GLN A 212 1.42 1.99 -20.25
CA GLN A 212 2.78 1.98 -20.80
C GLN A 212 2.85 2.00 -22.32
#